data_AF-A0A098G4D1-F1
#
_entry.id   AF-A0A098G4D1-F1
#
_cell.length_a   1.000
_cell.length_b   1.000
_cell.length_c   1.000
_cell.angle_alpha   90.00
_cell.angle_beta   90.00
_cell.angle_gamma   90.00
#
_symmetry.space_group_name_H-M   'P 1'
#
loop_
_entity.id
_entity.type
_entity.pdbx_description
1 polymer ?
#
loop_
_entity_poly.entity_id
_entity_poly.type
_entity_poly.pdbx_seq_one_letter_code
_entity_poly.pdbx_strand_id
1 'polypeptide(L)'
;MKEQIVLAEEYTSKKEKLIEILAMWMQTIQKYKEEHNRKNETLIYAWTETFKAMMTHLKSERNKTDCFLILDNDGELQGIAFGVKLRRGNISDTIQGILKSSYHVLAMLTAPWNIVGRAFTPKSEEANQPFTDKYKKIGTRLIRLIANHAARKDVVQLVAEPTPMFDVDGFFRATLFAQSYVQIGLAYELSQSKFEEVNTLIVEEEPCTKVFGASSNAIVIEDYLPLFTDIDNTLSFNR
;
A
#
# COMPACT_ATOMS: atom_id res chain seq x y z
N MET A 1 -5.63 -14.29 2.45
CA MET A 1 -4.60 -13.40 1.85
C MET A 1 -3.22 -13.83 2.30
N LYS A 2 -2.19 -13.60 1.48
CA LYS A 2 -0.78 -13.91 1.77
C LYS A 2 0.02 -12.61 1.94
N GLU A 3 0.99 -12.61 2.84
CA GLU A 3 1.86 -11.46 3.14
C GLU A 3 3.29 -11.80 2.74
N GLN A 4 3.97 -10.89 2.05
CA GLN A 4 5.34 -11.09 1.57
C GLN A 4 6.19 -9.84 1.77
N ILE A 5 7.44 -10.04 2.16
CA ILE A 5 8.46 -8.98 2.22
C ILE A 5 9.50 -9.30 1.16
N VAL A 6 9.82 -8.32 0.32
CA VAL A 6 10.93 -8.36 -0.63
C VAL A 6 11.97 -7.37 -0.13
N LEU A 7 13.10 -7.89 0.36
CA LEU A 7 14.16 -7.05 0.90
C LEU A 7 14.88 -6.29 -0.22
N ALA A 8 15.52 -5.17 0.13
CA ALA A 8 16.23 -4.34 -0.83
C ALA A 8 17.27 -5.11 -1.69
N GLU A 9 17.85 -6.19 -1.16
CA GLU A 9 18.84 -7.03 -1.84
C GLU A 9 18.22 -7.95 -2.90
N GLU A 10 16.94 -8.29 -2.76
CA GLU A 10 16.19 -9.15 -3.69
C GLU A 10 15.50 -8.34 -4.80
N TYR A 11 15.54 -7.01 -4.66
CA TYR A 11 14.73 -6.07 -5.42
C TYR A 11 14.98 -6.13 -6.92
N THR A 12 16.25 -6.25 -7.34
CA THR A 12 16.65 -6.23 -8.75
C THR A 12 15.92 -7.29 -9.58
N SER A 13 15.68 -8.47 -9.02
CA SER A 13 15.01 -9.58 -9.72
C SER A 13 13.49 -9.44 -9.82
N LYS A 14 12.86 -8.62 -8.95
CA LYS A 14 11.39 -8.50 -8.84
C LYS A 14 10.85 -7.13 -9.24
N LYS A 15 11.72 -6.12 -9.35
CA LYS A 15 11.37 -4.72 -9.62
C LYS A 15 10.64 -4.52 -10.95
N GLU A 16 11.09 -5.16 -12.03
CA GLU A 16 10.46 -5.01 -13.36
C GLU A 16 9.00 -5.45 -13.35
N LYS A 17 8.73 -6.61 -12.74
CA LYS A 17 7.40 -7.16 -12.58
C LYS A 17 6.48 -6.29 -11.71
N LEU A 18 7.01 -5.69 -10.64
CA LEU A 18 6.25 -4.72 -9.83
C LEU A 18 5.93 -3.45 -10.63
N ILE A 19 6.87 -2.98 -11.47
CA ILE A 19 6.65 -1.83 -12.36
C ILE A 19 5.52 -2.12 -13.34
N GLU A 20 5.48 -3.32 -13.95
CA GLU A 20 4.41 -3.74 -14.86
C GLU A 20 3.04 -3.75 -14.17
N ILE A 21 2.95 -4.38 -13.00
CA ILE A 21 1.69 -4.44 -12.21
C ILE A 21 1.19 -3.03 -11.88
N LEU A 22 2.07 -2.17 -11.38
CA LEU A 22 1.69 -0.81 -11.03
C LEU A 22 1.29 0.01 -12.27
N ALA A 23 1.96 -0.17 -13.42
CA ALA A 23 1.57 0.47 -14.66
C ALA A 23 0.14 0.10 -15.07
N MET A 24 -0.23 -1.18 -14.94
CA MET A 24 -1.62 -1.63 -15.17
C MET A 24 -2.60 -0.99 -14.18
N TRP A 25 -2.22 -0.83 -12.92
CA TRP A 25 -3.07 -0.14 -11.94
C TRP A 25 -3.32 1.32 -12.34
N MET A 26 -2.30 2.03 -12.81
CA MET A 26 -2.44 3.41 -13.30
C MET A 26 -3.34 3.49 -14.54
N GLN A 27 -3.14 2.59 -15.51
CA GLN A 27 -4.00 2.51 -16.70
C GLN A 27 -5.46 2.26 -16.32
N THR A 28 -5.71 1.39 -15.33
CA THR A 28 -7.05 1.14 -14.78
C THR A 28 -7.66 2.44 -14.26
N ILE A 29 -6.97 3.17 -13.38
CA ILE A 29 -7.48 4.44 -12.83
C ILE A 29 -7.70 5.49 -13.94
N GLN A 30 -6.83 5.57 -14.94
CA GLN A 30 -6.99 6.47 -16.09
C GLN A 30 -8.25 6.15 -16.89
N LYS A 31 -8.46 4.88 -17.22
CA LYS A 31 -9.67 4.41 -17.91
C LYS A 31 -10.93 4.77 -17.13
N TYR A 32 -10.96 4.51 -15.81
CA TYR A 32 -12.11 4.89 -14.98
C TYR A 32 -12.37 6.41 -14.97
N LYS A 33 -11.33 7.24 -15.05
CA LYS A 33 -11.48 8.71 -15.13
C LYS A 33 -12.06 9.19 -16.46
N GLU A 34 -11.89 8.44 -17.54
CA GLU A 34 -12.44 8.74 -18.87
C GLU A 34 -13.89 8.24 -18.97
N GLU A 35 -14.15 7.05 -18.46
CA GLU A 35 -15.42 6.35 -18.63
C GLU A 35 -16.47 6.75 -17.59
N HIS A 36 -16.09 7.25 -16.41
CA HIS A 36 -17.03 7.46 -15.30
C HIS A 36 -16.95 8.86 -14.69
N ASN A 37 -18.00 9.21 -13.94
CA ASN A 37 -18.03 10.46 -13.19
C ASN A 37 -17.15 10.33 -11.94
N ARG A 38 -16.39 11.38 -11.64
CA ARG A 38 -15.53 11.41 -10.46
C ARG A 38 -16.37 11.77 -9.24
N LYS A 39 -16.32 10.92 -8.23
CA LYS A 39 -17.04 11.09 -6.95
C LYS A 39 -16.15 11.73 -5.90
N ASN A 40 -14.89 11.28 -5.81
CA ASN A 40 -13.91 11.79 -4.88
C ASN A 40 -12.59 12.07 -5.60
N GLU A 41 -12.43 13.31 -6.08
CA GLU A 41 -11.22 13.74 -6.80
C GLU A 41 -9.98 13.75 -5.90
N THR A 42 -10.13 14.04 -4.60
CA THR A 42 -9.04 14.05 -3.62
C THR A 42 -8.44 12.65 -3.46
N LEU A 43 -9.28 11.62 -3.34
CA LEU A 43 -8.83 10.22 -3.26
C LEU A 43 -8.09 9.79 -4.53
N ILE A 44 -8.61 10.14 -5.71
CA ILE A 44 -7.96 9.84 -7.00
C ILE A 44 -6.60 10.54 -7.09
N TYR A 45 -6.54 11.81 -6.69
CA TYR A 45 -5.31 12.59 -6.68
C TYR A 45 -4.28 11.98 -5.72
N ALA A 46 -4.67 11.70 -4.47
CA ALA A 46 -3.80 11.08 -3.47
C ALA A 46 -3.26 9.72 -3.91
N TRP A 47 -4.11 8.88 -4.49
CA TRP A 47 -3.71 7.59 -5.05
C TRP A 47 -2.70 7.78 -6.20
N THR A 48 -2.95 8.74 -7.11
CA THR A 48 -2.08 9.03 -8.26
C THR A 48 -0.70 9.53 -7.84
N GLU A 49 -0.64 10.45 -6.88
CA GLU A 49 0.63 10.98 -6.36
C GLU A 49 1.42 9.91 -5.60
N THR A 50 0.74 9.09 -4.81
CA THR A 50 1.39 7.96 -4.12
C THR A 50 1.94 6.94 -5.11
N PHE A 51 1.22 6.64 -6.20
CA PHE A 51 1.74 5.85 -7.30
C PHE A 51 3.02 6.45 -7.91
N LYS A 52 3.04 7.77 -8.17
CA LYS A 52 4.24 8.43 -8.74
C LYS A 52 5.44 8.33 -7.80
N ALA A 53 5.22 8.52 -6.49
CA ALA A 53 6.25 8.33 -5.47
C ALA A 53 6.78 6.88 -5.48
N MET A 54 5.87 5.89 -5.50
CA MET A 54 6.24 4.48 -5.61
C MET A 54 7.06 4.16 -6.85
N MET A 55 6.63 4.65 -8.03
CA MET A 55 7.35 4.45 -9.28
C MET A 55 8.75 5.09 -9.25
N THR A 56 8.90 6.21 -8.56
CA THR A 56 10.20 6.86 -8.35
C THR A 56 11.11 6.00 -7.48
N HIS A 57 10.59 5.43 -6.39
CA HIS A 57 11.34 4.49 -5.55
C HIS A 57 11.73 3.22 -6.31
N LEU A 58 10.79 2.63 -7.05
CA LEU A 58 11.06 1.49 -7.92
C LEU A 58 12.16 1.79 -8.91
N LYS A 59 12.04 2.84 -9.72
CA LYS A 59 13.00 3.14 -10.80
C LYS A 59 14.38 3.56 -10.30
N SER A 60 14.51 4.04 -9.06
CA SER A 60 15.80 4.44 -8.50
C SER A 60 16.71 3.24 -8.24
N GLU A 61 17.94 3.29 -8.75
CA GLU A 61 19.01 2.34 -8.41
C GLU A 61 19.71 2.67 -7.08
N ARG A 62 19.43 3.84 -6.51
CA ARG A 62 20.06 4.33 -5.27
C ARG A 62 19.25 4.01 -4.02
N ASN A 63 17.96 3.75 -4.18
CA ASN A 63 17.04 3.57 -3.07
C ASN A 63 17.03 2.11 -2.62
N LYS A 64 17.69 1.83 -1.50
CA LYS A 64 17.57 0.54 -0.81
C LYS A 64 16.34 0.58 0.09
N THR A 65 15.20 0.20 -0.47
CA THR A 65 13.92 0.14 0.25
C THR A 65 13.45 -1.29 0.34
N ASP A 66 12.96 -1.69 1.50
CA ASP A 66 12.21 -2.93 1.62
C ASP A 66 10.82 -2.72 1.03
N CYS A 67 10.29 -3.77 0.41
CA CYS A 67 8.99 -3.78 -0.25
C CYS A 67 8.06 -4.78 0.46
N PHE A 68 6.85 -4.33 0.79
CA PHE A 68 5.86 -5.08 1.53
C PHE A 68 4.66 -5.33 0.62
N LEU A 69 4.25 -6.58 0.48
CA LEU A 69 3.23 -7.01 -0.47
C LEU A 69 2.10 -7.77 0.25
N ILE A 70 0.86 -7.45 -0.11
CA ILE A 70 -0.32 -8.24 0.25
C ILE A 70 -0.89 -8.83 -1.03
N LEU A 71 -0.91 -10.16 -1.10
CA LEU A 71 -1.47 -10.93 -2.19
C LEU A 71 -2.82 -11.53 -1.74
N ASP A 72 -3.77 -11.69 -2.64
CA ASP A 72 -4.92 -12.53 -2.33
C ASP A 72 -4.64 -14.02 -2.59
N ASN A 73 -5.66 -14.85 -2.44
CA ASN A 73 -5.48 -16.31 -2.49
C ASN A 73 -5.12 -16.79 -3.91
N ASP A 74 -5.48 -16.01 -4.93
CA ASP A 74 -5.18 -16.29 -6.34
C ASP A 74 -3.80 -15.73 -6.74
N GLY A 75 -3.08 -15.10 -5.80
CA GLY A 75 -1.77 -14.49 -6.04
C GLY A 75 -1.85 -13.09 -6.64
N GLU A 76 -3.03 -12.47 -6.70
CA GLU A 76 -3.20 -11.11 -7.19
C GLU A 76 -2.71 -10.09 -6.15
N LEU A 77 -1.84 -9.15 -6.56
CA LEU A 77 -1.39 -8.06 -5.69
C LEU A 77 -2.56 -7.16 -5.30
N GLN A 78 -2.85 -7.06 -4.00
CA GLN A 78 -3.91 -6.21 -3.45
C GLN A 78 -3.37 -4.93 -2.83
N GLY A 79 -2.11 -4.93 -2.37
CA GLY A 79 -1.48 -3.76 -1.81
C GLY A 79 0.03 -3.89 -1.70
N ILE A 80 0.68 -2.74 -1.73
CA ILE A 80 2.13 -2.59 -1.69
C ILE A 80 2.50 -1.45 -0.76
N ALA A 81 3.64 -1.54 -0.08
CA ALA A 81 4.25 -0.43 0.63
C ALA A 81 5.78 -0.48 0.52
N PHE A 82 6.42 0.67 0.63
CA PHE A 82 7.88 0.79 0.71
C PHE A 82 8.30 1.34 2.05
N GLY A 83 9.36 0.76 2.61
CA GLY A 83 9.94 1.20 3.87
C GLY A 83 11.46 1.16 3.89
N VAL A 84 12.05 1.93 4.80
CA VAL A 84 13.51 2.01 4.96
C VAL A 84 13.90 2.36 6.39
N LYS A 85 14.95 1.72 6.92
CA LYS A 85 15.58 2.13 8.18
C LYS A 85 16.44 3.36 7.94
N LEU A 86 16.21 4.44 8.70
CA LEU A 86 17.02 5.65 8.68
C LEU A 86 17.55 5.98 10.08
N ARG A 87 18.70 6.64 10.14
CA ARG A 87 19.28 7.20 11.37
C ARG A 87 18.80 8.64 11.60
N ARG A 88 17.49 8.86 11.45
CA ARG A 88 16.81 10.13 11.75
C ARG A 88 15.36 9.88 12.14
N GLY A 89 14.81 10.78 12.95
CA GLY A 89 13.38 10.82 13.27
C GLY A 89 12.54 11.36 12.12
N ASN A 90 11.41 11.99 12.46
CA ASN A 90 10.64 12.76 11.48
C ASN A 90 11.45 13.98 10.95
N ILE A 91 10.86 14.73 10.02
CA ILE A 91 11.50 15.92 9.45
C ILE A 91 11.88 16.98 10.49
N SER A 92 11.08 17.20 11.54
CA SER A 92 11.40 18.15 12.62
C SER A 92 12.54 17.67 13.52
N ASP A 93 12.56 16.39 13.92
CA ASP A 93 13.70 15.78 14.60
C ASP A 93 14.97 15.99 13.76
N THR A 94 14.87 15.79 12.45
CA THR A 94 15.99 15.99 11.52
C THR A 94 16.47 17.44 11.50
N ILE A 95 15.57 18.41 11.41
CA ILE A 95 15.89 19.85 11.44
C ILE A 95 16.55 20.23 12.78
N GLN A 96 16.07 19.66 13.89
CA GLN A 96 16.60 19.90 15.22
C GLN A 96 17.89 19.12 15.53
N GLY A 97 18.39 18.31 14.59
CA GLY A 97 19.59 17.48 14.80
C GLY A 97 19.37 16.30 15.74
N ILE A 98 18.12 15.94 16.03
CA ILE A 98 17.76 14.80 16.89
C ILE A 98 17.92 13.50 16.08
N LEU A 99 18.85 12.67 16.52
CA LEU A 99 19.10 11.36 15.93
C LEU A 99 18.26 10.30 16.62
N LYS A 100 17.21 9.82 15.94
CA LYS A 100 16.43 8.63 16.31
C LYS A 100 16.56 7.59 15.22
N SER A 101 16.90 6.34 15.56
CA SER A 101 16.83 5.27 14.56
C SER A 101 15.36 4.92 14.33
N SER A 102 14.87 5.20 13.13
CA SER A 102 13.44 5.08 12.80
C SER A 102 13.27 4.28 11.52
N TYR A 103 12.13 3.63 11.38
CA TYR A 103 11.76 2.97 10.14
C TYR A 103 10.69 3.80 9.42
N HIS A 104 11.02 4.30 8.24
CA HIS A 104 10.20 5.24 7.50
C HIS A 104 9.32 4.50 6.50
N VAL A 105 8.01 4.72 6.56
CA VAL A 105 7.04 4.30 5.54
C VAL A 105 7.02 5.38 4.46
N LEU A 106 7.58 5.05 3.30
CA LEU A 106 7.80 6.01 2.22
C LEU A 106 6.56 6.18 1.34
N ALA A 107 5.88 5.08 1.05
CA ALA A 107 4.66 5.08 0.26
C ALA A 107 3.87 3.80 0.56
N MET A 108 2.55 3.89 0.45
CA MET A 108 1.65 2.73 0.60
C MET A 108 0.44 2.89 -0.31
N LEU A 109 0.12 1.86 -1.08
CA LEU A 109 -0.91 1.90 -2.10
C LEU A 109 -1.69 0.59 -2.13
N THR A 110 -3.00 0.69 -2.31
CA THR A 110 -3.86 -0.46 -2.56
C THR A 110 -4.24 -0.52 -4.03
N ALA A 111 -4.57 -1.71 -4.52
CA ALA A 111 -5.01 -1.89 -5.89
C ALA A 111 -6.26 -1.06 -6.22
N PRO A 112 -6.47 -0.66 -7.50
CA PRO A 112 -7.55 0.23 -7.92
C PRO A 112 -8.95 -0.22 -7.48
N TRP A 113 -9.27 -1.50 -7.64
CA TRP A 113 -10.58 -2.07 -7.29
C TRP A 113 -10.95 -1.96 -5.79
N ASN A 114 -9.99 -1.64 -4.92
CA ASN A 114 -10.26 -1.36 -3.50
C ASN A 114 -10.73 0.08 -3.25
N ILE A 115 -10.70 0.94 -4.27
CA ILE A 115 -11.08 2.36 -4.17
C ILE A 115 -12.14 2.81 -5.18
N VAL A 116 -12.54 1.96 -6.14
CA VAL A 116 -13.41 2.37 -7.26
C VAL A 116 -14.77 2.91 -6.82
N GLY A 117 -15.49 2.23 -5.91
CA GLY A 117 -16.81 2.67 -5.43
C GLY A 117 -16.79 3.92 -4.54
N ARG A 118 -15.63 4.23 -3.96
CA ARG A 118 -15.38 5.52 -3.30
C ARG A 118 -14.96 6.61 -4.28
N ALA A 119 -14.20 6.28 -5.31
CA ALA A 119 -13.58 7.24 -6.23
C ALA A 119 -14.50 7.67 -7.39
N PHE A 120 -15.37 6.77 -7.87
CA PHE A 120 -16.15 6.97 -9.08
C PHE A 120 -17.65 6.69 -8.87
N THR A 121 -18.47 7.24 -9.76
CA THR A 121 -19.88 6.86 -9.94
C THR A 121 -20.12 6.45 -11.39
N PRO A 122 -20.91 5.39 -11.63
CA PRO A 122 -21.28 4.98 -12.99
C PRO A 122 -21.99 6.13 -13.74
N LYS A 123 -21.83 6.17 -15.07
CA LYS A 123 -22.63 7.09 -15.90
C LYS A 123 -24.08 6.62 -15.94
N SER A 124 -25.01 7.50 -16.31
CA SER A 124 -26.47 7.28 -16.22
C SER A 124 -26.96 5.97 -16.87
N GLU A 125 -26.26 5.46 -17.88
CA GLU A 125 -26.60 4.21 -18.57
C GLU A 125 -26.28 2.94 -17.74
N GLU A 126 -25.37 3.04 -16.77
CA GLU A 126 -24.92 1.97 -15.87
C GLU A 126 -25.44 2.16 -14.42
N ALA A 127 -26.28 3.17 -14.19
CA ALA A 127 -26.74 3.58 -12.85
C ALA A 127 -27.49 2.48 -12.07
N ASN A 128 -27.92 1.41 -12.75
CA ASN A 128 -28.58 0.26 -12.14
C ASN A 128 -27.61 -0.68 -11.40
N GLN A 129 -26.29 -0.52 -11.56
CA GLN A 129 -25.26 -1.29 -10.85
C GLN A 129 -24.18 -0.37 -10.27
N PRO A 130 -24.34 0.15 -9.03
CA PRO A 130 -23.33 1.00 -8.41
C PRO A 130 -22.03 0.22 -8.18
N PHE A 131 -20.90 0.87 -8.40
CA PHE A 131 -19.60 0.30 -8.03
C PHE A 131 -19.51 0.01 -6.53
N THR A 132 -18.99 -1.16 -6.19
CA THR A 132 -18.68 -1.56 -4.82
C THR A 132 -17.17 -1.64 -4.61
N ASP A 133 -16.69 -1.28 -3.43
CA ASP A 133 -15.30 -1.49 -3.05
C ASP A 133 -15.06 -2.93 -2.59
N LYS A 134 -13.88 -3.49 -2.91
CA LYS A 134 -13.37 -4.72 -2.28
C LYS A 134 -12.75 -4.35 -0.92
N TYR A 135 -13.58 -4.18 0.12
CA TYR A 135 -13.08 -3.76 1.44
C TYR A 135 -12.28 -4.88 2.11
N LYS A 136 -10.94 -4.73 2.13
CA LYS A 136 -10.02 -5.80 2.52
C LYS A 136 -9.05 -5.43 3.66
N LYS A 137 -9.27 -4.28 4.33
CA LYS A 137 -8.37 -3.68 5.34
C LYS A 137 -6.87 -3.80 4.98
N ILE A 138 -6.53 -3.71 3.68
CA ILE A 138 -5.18 -3.98 3.15
C ILE A 138 -4.12 -3.07 3.77
N GLY A 139 -4.43 -1.78 3.95
CA GLY A 139 -3.53 -0.84 4.62
C GLY A 139 -3.20 -1.26 6.06
N THR A 140 -4.17 -1.81 6.80
CA THR A 140 -3.92 -2.30 8.17
C THR A 140 -2.98 -3.51 8.16
N ARG A 141 -3.16 -4.43 7.20
CA ARG A 141 -2.25 -5.58 7.01
C ARG A 141 -0.82 -5.13 6.67
N LEU A 142 -0.68 -4.16 5.77
CA LEU A 142 0.63 -3.58 5.43
C LEU A 142 1.32 -2.97 6.66
N ILE A 143 0.59 -2.20 7.48
CA ILE A 143 1.15 -1.61 8.70
C ILE A 143 1.60 -2.68 9.70
N ARG A 144 0.84 -3.77 9.88
CA ARG A 144 1.27 -4.92 10.69
C ARG A 144 2.58 -5.51 10.22
N LEU A 145 2.65 -5.80 8.92
CA LEU A 145 3.82 -6.40 8.31
C LEU A 145 5.06 -5.50 8.47
N ILE A 146 4.89 -4.19 8.28
CA ILE A 146 5.95 -3.20 8.48
C ILE A 146 6.37 -3.13 9.96
N ALA A 147 5.43 -3.05 10.90
CA ALA A 147 5.72 -2.98 12.34
C ALA A 147 6.48 -4.22 12.83
N ASN A 148 6.04 -5.40 12.42
CA ASN A 148 6.68 -6.68 12.75
C ASN A 148 8.10 -6.78 12.17
N HIS A 149 8.30 -6.27 10.95
CA HIS A 149 9.64 -6.19 10.35
C HIS A 149 10.53 -5.18 11.08
N ALA A 150 10.01 -3.99 11.37
CA ALA A 150 10.73 -2.92 12.05
C ALA A 150 11.15 -3.31 13.48
N ALA A 151 10.33 -4.09 14.20
CA ALA A 151 10.67 -4.62 15.52
C ALA A 151 12.02 -5.37 15.55
N ARG A 152 12.43 -5.95 14.42
CA ARG A 152 13.69 -6.70 14.27
C ARG A 152 14.85 -5.86 13.75
N LYS A 153 14.64 -4.57 13.52
CA LYS A 153 15.59 -3.67 12.86
C LYS A 153 16.24 -2.67 13.80
N ASP A 154 16.11 -2.80 15.12
CA ASP A 154 16.70 -1.88 16.12
C ASP A 154 16.34 -0.42 15.81
N VAL A 155 15.04 -0.13 15.84
CA VAL A 155 14.46 1.21 15.63
C VAL A 155 13.52 1.52 16.79
N VAL A 156 13.39 2.80 17.13
CA VAL A 156 12.58 3.26 18.27
C VAL A 156 11.17 3.71 17.85
N GLN A 157 10.92 3.81 16.54
CA GLN A 157 9.63 4.24 16.00
C GLN A 157 9.46 3.90 14.52
N LEU A 158 8.20 3.83 14.06
CA LEU A 158 7.84 4.02 12.67
C LEU A 158 7.51 5.49 12.41
N VAL A 159 7.86 5.99 11.24
CA VAL A 159 7.52 7.34 10.78
C VAL A 159 6.85 7.23 9.42
N ALA A 160 5.71 7.91 9.22
CA ALA A 160 5.09 8.09 7.91
C ALA A 160 4.90 9.57 7.65
N GLU A 161 5.39 10.04 6.50
CA GLU A 161 5.30 11.45 6.05
C GLU A 161 4.49 11.49 4.75
N PRO A 162 3.16 11.27 4.83
CA PRO A 162 2.32 11.07 3.65
C PRO A 162 2.31 12.33 2.78
N THR A 163 2.55 12.14 1.50
CA THR A 163 2.44 13.20 0.49
C THR A 163 1.61 12.65 -0.68
N PRO A 164 0.41 13.22 -0.95
CA PRO A 164 -0.23 14.36 -0.29
C PRO A 164 -0.86 14.02 1.08
N MET A 165 -1.14 15.04 1.88
CA MET A 165 -1.58 14.93 3.28
C MET A 165 -3.10 14.70 3.46
N PHE A 166 -3.86 14.53 2.38
CA PHE A 166 -5.31 14.42 2.43
C PHE A 166 -5.78 13.00 2.74
N ASP A 167 -6.91 12.86 3.44
CA ASP A 167 -7.64 11.59 3.66
C ASP A 167 -6.85 10.44 4.33
N VAL A 168 -5.73 10.75 5.02
CA VAL A 168 -4.88 9.75 5.67
C VAL A 168 -4.98 9.72 7.21
N ASP A 169 -5.50 10.78 7.84
CA ASP A 169 -5.51 10.90 9.30
C ASP A 169 -6.30 9.80 10.00
N GLY A 170 -7.54 9.57 9.56
CA GLY A 170 -8.40 8.52 10.13
C GLY A 170 -7.76 7.14 10.00
N PHE A 171 -7.04 6.89 8.91
CA PHE A 171 -6.33 5.63 8.70
C PHE A 171 -5.14 5.46 9.65
N PHE A 172 -4.26 6.47 9.77
CA PHE A 172 -3.09 6.38 10.64
C PHE A 172 -3.49 6.29 12.12
N ARG A 173 -4.50 7.04 12.55
CA ARG A 173 -5.03 6.93 13.92
C ARG A 173 -5.65 5.56 14.19
N ALA A 174 -6.41 5.01 13.24
CA ALA A 174 -6.97 3.67 13.35
C ALA A 174 -5.89 2.56 13.39
N THR A 175 -4.66 2.88 12.96
CA THR A 175 -3.49 1.99 13.03
C THR A 175 -2.52 2.36 14.14
N LEU A 176 -3.01 3.06 15.18
CA LEU A 176 -2.31 3.43 16.42
C LEU A 176 -1.20 4.49 16.27
N PHE A 177 -1.00 5.04 15.08
CA PHE A 177 -0.09 6.16 14.88
C PHE A 177 -0.63 7.41 15.56
N ALA A 178 0.27 8.17 16.18
CA ALA A 178 0.00 9.51 16.65
C ALA A 178 0.41 10.51 15.57
N GLN A 179 -0.43 11.51 15.32
CA GLN A 179 -0.04 12.64 14.51
C GLN A 179 1.05 13.45 15.24
N SER A 180 2.12 13.74 14.53
CA SER A 180 3.20 14.61 14.98
C SER A 180 3.13 15.89 14.17
N TYR A 181 2.94 17.01 14.85
CA TYR A 181 2.97 18.33 14.22
C TYR A 181 4.43 18.70 13.97
N VAL A 182 4.86 18.58 12.73
CA VAL A 182 6.19 18.97 12.28
C VAL A 182 6.15 20.40 11.71
N GLN A 183 7.24 21.15 11.84
CA GLN A 183 7.36 22.52 11.30
C GLN A 183 7.06 22.61 9.79
N ILE A 184 7.25 21.51 9.05
CA ILE A 184 7.02 21.44 7.60
C ILE A 184 6.22 20.17 7.32
N GLY A 185 4.92 20.33 7.07
CA GLY A 185 4.04 19.24 6.64
C GLY A 185 3.40 18.45 7.78
N LEU A 186 3.18 17.16 7.54
CA LEU A 186 2.45 16.25 8.42
C LEU A 186 3.22 14.94 8.56
N ALA A 187 3.42 14.51 9.79
CA ALA A 187 4.02 13.23 10.09
C ALA A 187 3.13 12.42 11.03
N TYR A 188 3.22 11.11 10.90
CA TYR A 188 2.59 10.14 11.77
C TYR A 188 3.66 9.24 12.37
N GLU A 189 3.60 9.04 13.67
CA GLU A 189 4.58 8.26 14.41
C GLU A 189 3.93 7.12 15.17
N LEU A 190 4.53 5.93 15.08
CA LEU A 190 4.20 4.79 15.93
C LEU A 190 5.41 4.50 16.81
N SER A 191 5.26 4.65 18.12
CA SER A 191 6.32 4.30 19.07
C SER A 191 6.59 2.79 19.07
N GLN A 192 7.84 2.39 19.28
CA GLN A 192 8.25 0.98 19.39
C GLN A 192 7.40 0.18 20.40
N SER A 193 6.96 0.81 21.51
CA SER A 193 6.12 0.15 22.51
C SER A 193 4.76 -0.32 21.96
N LYS A 194 4.32 0.22 20.82
CA LYS A 194 3.06 -0.12 20.16
C LYS A 194 3.22 -1.08 18.98
N PHE A 195 4.44 -1.51 18.63
CA PHE A 195 4.63 -2.35 17.44
C PHE A 195 3.83 -3.65 17.53
N GLU A 196 3.89 -4.33 18.69
CA GLU A 196 3.11 -5.54 18.93
C GLU A 196 1.60 -5.27 19.06
N GLU A 197 1.22 -4.08 19.53
CA GLU A 197 -0.19 -3.70 19.69
C GLU A 197 -0.91 -3.63 18.34
N VAL A 198 -0.22 -3.32 17.24
CA VAL A 198 -0.80 -3.34 15.88
C VAL A 198 -1.32 -4.73 15.51
N ASN A 199 -0.75 -5.80 16.08
CA ASN A 199 -1.20 -7.18 15.86
C ASN A 199 -2.58 -7.49 16.48
N THR A 200 -3.12 -6.61 17.33
CA THR A 200 -4.47 -6.77 17.91
C THR A 200 -5.58 -6.12 17.08
N LEU A 201 -5.24 -5.22 16.14
CA LEU A 201 -6.22 -4.56 15.25
C LEU A 201 -7.13 -5.57 14.50
N ILE A 202 -8.41 -5.26 14.38
CA ILE A 202 -9.34 -6.20 13.74
C ILE A 202 -9.13 -6.17 12.23
N VAL A 203 -8.68 -7.28 11.65
CA VAL A 203 -8.61 -7.52 10.21
C VAL A 203 -9.63 -8.60 9.84
N GLU A 204 -10.90 -8.31 10.11
CA GLU A 204 -12.00 -9.15 9.62
C GLU A 204 -12.02 -9.11 8.09
N GLU A 205 -11.96 -10.30 7.48
CA GLU A 205 -12.26 -10.48 6.06
C GLU A 205 -13.79 -10.50 5.96
N GLU A 206 -14.42 -9.37 5.60
CA GLU A 206 -15.82 -9.43 5.18
C GLU A 206 -15.91 -10.44 4.03
N PRO A 207 -16.90 -11.36 4.04
CA PRO A 207 -17.10 -12.28 2.93
C PRO A 207 -17.29 -11.43 1.68
N CYS A 208 -16.31 -11.51 0.79
CA CYS A 208 -16.28 -10.74 -0.43
C CYS A 208 -17.58 -11.02 -1.19
N THR A 209 -18.53 -10.10 -1.20
CA THR A 209 -19.66 -10.15 -2.13
C THR A 209 -19.03 -9.97 -3.51
N LYS A 210 -18.70 -11.09 -4.16
CA LYS A 210 -18.39 -11.09 -5.59
C LYS A 210 -19.69 -10.70 -6.31
N VAL A 211 -19.94 -9.40 -6.44
CA VAL A 211 -20.70 -8.88 -7.59
C VAL A 211 -19.70 -8.61 -8.71
N PHE A 212 -18.91 -9.62 -9.04
CA PHE A 212 -18.27 -9.75 -10.34
C PHE A 212 -18.65 -11.15 -10.82
N GLY A 213 -19.94 -11.27 -11.13
CA GLY A 213 -20.54 -12.43 -11.75
C GLY A 213 -21.25 -11.96 -12.99
N ALA A 214 -20.63 -12.25 -14.14
CA ALA A 214 -21.19 -12.30 -15.49
C ALA A 214 -21.93 -11.05 -16.01
N SER A 215 -21.46 -10.58 -17.17
CA SER A 215 -22.05 -9.53 -18.02
C SER A 215 -22.05 -8.10 -17.47
N SER A 216 -20.95 -7.37 -17.69
CA SER A 216 -20.95 -6.13 -18.48
C SER A 216 -19.60 -5.40 -18.37
N ASN A 217 -18.76 -5.59 -19.38
CA ASN A 217 -17.89 -4.58 -20.02
C ASN A 217 -16.99 -3.63 -19.21
N ALA A 218 -16.75 -3.84 -17.92
CA ALA A 218 -15.45 -3.48 -17.39
C ALA A 218 -14.46 -4.46 -18.04
N ILE A 219 -13.63 -4.00 -18.97
CA ILE A 219 -12.43 -4.75 -19.39
C ILE A 219 -11.57 -4.89 -18.14
N VAL A 220 -11.89 -5.87 -17.30
CA VAL A 220 -10.91 -6.66 -16.59
C VAL A 220 -10.05 -7.17 -17.72
N ILE A 221 -8.82 -6.68 -17.82
CA ILE A 221 -7.85 -7.28 -18.73
C ILE A 221 -7.78 -8.74 -18.27
N GLU A 222 -8.41 -9.64 -19.01
CA GLU A 222 -8.49 -11.07 -18.70
C GLU A 222 -7.09 -11.71 -18.67
N ASP A 223 -6.08 -11.00 -19.18
CA ASP A 223 -4.65 -11.29 -19.06
C ASP A 223 -4.01 -10.75 -17.76
N TYR A 224 -4.72 -10.77 -16.63
CA TYR A 224 -4.06 -10.58 -15.34
C TYR A 224 -3.21 -11.82 -15.07
N LEU A 225 -1.93 -11.77 -15.44
CA LEU A 225 -0.99 -12.85 -15.16
C LEU A 225 -1.06 -13.19 -13.65
N PRO A 226 -1.30 -14.45 -13.26
CA PRO A 226 -1.16 -14.88 -11.87
C PRO A 226 0.33 -14.82 -11.53
N LEU A 227 0.75 -13.70 -10.95
CA LEU A 227 2.17 -13.31 -10.95
C LEU A 227 2.96 -13.85 -9.75
N PHE A 228 2.39 -14.61 -8.82
CA PHE A 228 3.15 -15.09 -7.65
C PHE A 228 2.90 -16.57 -7.26
N THR A 229 2.49 -17.42 -8.22
CA THR A 229 2.24 -18.84 -7.94
C THR A 229 3.48 -19.72 -7.81
N ASP A 230 4.68 -19.24 -8.16
CA ASP A 230 5.91 -20.02 -8.02
C ASP A 230 6.80 -19.48 -6.88
N ILE A 231 6.38 -19.70 -5.63
CA ILE A 231 7.32 -19.82 -4.52
C ILE A 231 6.80 -20.95 -3.63
N ASP A 232 6.95 -22.20 -4.08
CA ASP A 232 6.96 -23.34 -3.18
C ASP A 232 7.92 -24.43 -3.68
N ASN A 233 8.75 -24.93 -2.75
CA ASN A 233 9.38 -26.24 -2.73
C ASN A 233 10.72 -26.50 -3.46
N THR A 234 11.70 -25.61 -3.33
CA THR A 234 13.11 -26.08 -3.30
C THR A 234 13.92 -25.38 -2.23
N LEU A 235 13.77 -25.86 -1.00
CA LEU A 235 14.88 -26.15 -0.08
C LEU A 235 14.33 -27.14 0.94
N SER A 236 14.14 -28.37 0.46
CA SER A 236 14.07 -29.54 1.32
C SER A 236 15.36 -29.60 2.14
N PHE A 237 15.19 -29.80 3.43
CA PHE A 237 16.23 -30.23 4.34
C PHE A 237 17.11 -31.30 3.71
N ASN A 238 18.42 -31.10 3.74
CA ASN A 238 19.38 -32.20 3.83
C ASN A 238 20.59 -31.75 4.65
N ARG A 239 20.55 -32.21 5.91
CA ARG A 239 21.64 -32.43 6.89
C ARG A 239 22.44 -31.23 7.38
#